data_AF-A0A0Q6TLQ6-F1
#
_entry.id   AF-A0A0Q6TLQ6-F1
#
_cell.length_a   1.000
_cell.length_b   1.000
_cell.length_c   1.000
_cell.angle_alpha   90.00
_cell.angle_beta   90.00
_cell.angle_gamma   90.00
#
_symmetry.space_group_name_H-M   'P 1'
#
loop_
_entity.id
_entity.type
_entity.pdbx_description
1 polymer ?
#
loop_
_entity_poly.entity_id
_entity_poly.type
_entity_poly.pdbx_seq_one_letter_code
_entity_poly.pdbx_strand_id
1 'polypeptide(L)'
;MSTTRAALVEILEGVEAIDVDEGAKDKFRQLVGAVANTHGYDWIERASRIDFARGLLRMRVSRPEVRDRLIALYGISRPQAYRIISHALQLSHE
;
A
#
# COMPACT_ATOMS: atom_id res chain seq x y z
N MET A 1 -14.56 8.79 -20.98
CA MET A 1 -13.27 9.34 -20.53
C MET A 1 -12.89 8.63 -19.24
N SER A 2 -11.89 7.74 -19.28
CA SER A 2 -11.36 7.12 -18.07
C SER A 2 -10.72 8.22 -17.22
N THR A 3 -11.11 8.33 -15.95
CA THR A 3 -10.45 9.27 -15.04
C THR A 3 -9.04 8.75 -14.75
N THR A 4 -8.06 9.63 -14.58
CA THR A 4 -6.66 9.25 -14.26
C THR A 4 -6.56 8.25 -13.11
N ARG A 5 -7.51 8.30 -12.17
CA ARG A 5 -7.66 7.31 -11.10
C ARG A 5 -7.90 5.88 -11.61
N ALA A 6 -8.88 5.70 -12.49
CA ALA A 6 -9.21 4.38 -13.02
C ALA A 6 -8.04 3.79 -13.83
N ALA A 7 -7.35 4.61 -14.63
CA ALA A 7 -6.16 4.19 -15.35
C ALA A 7 -5.02 3.74 -14.41
N LEU A 8 -4.78 4.46 -13.31
CA LEU A 8 -3.76 4.07 -12.33
C LEU A 8 -4.11 2.77 -11.59
N VAL A 9 -5.40 2.56 -11.29
CA VAL A 9 -5.86 1.28 -10.71
C VAL A 9 -5.64 0.14 -11.70
N GLU A 10 -6.04 0.31 -12.95
CA GLU A 10 -5.91 -0.70 -14.01
C GLU A 10 -4.44 -1.08 -14.25
N ILE A 11 -3.52 -0.10 -14.19
CA ILE A 11 -2.07 -0.34 -14.26
C ILE A 11 -1.60 -1.19 -13.08
N LEU A 12 -2.04 -0.88 -11.86
CA LEU A 12 -1.64 -1.63 -10.65
C LEU A 12 -2.22 -3.04 -10.65
N GLU A 13 -3.48 -3.22 -11.04
CA GLU A 13 -4.12 -4.53 -11.20
C GLU A 13 -3.43 -5.37 -12.29
N GLY A 14 -3.06 -4.73 -13.40
CA GLY A 14 -2.27 -5.37 -14.46
C GLY A 14 -0.94 -5.90 -13.95
N VAL A 15 -0.27 -5.19 -13.03
CA VAL A 15 0.99 -5.64 -12.43
C VAL A 15 0.81 -6.86 -11.53
N GLU A 16 -0.29 -6.94 -10.78
CA GLU A 16 -0.60 -8.12 -9.97
C GLU A 16 -0.78 -9.38 -10.83
N ALA A 17 -1.40 -9.21 -12.00
CA ALA A 17 -1.70 -10.31 -12.92
C ALA A 17 -0.47 -10.85 -13.67
N ILE A 18 0.67 -10.15 -13.64
CA ILE A 18 1.91 -10.60 -14.30
C ILE A 18 2.63 -11.60 -13.41
N ASP A 19 3.04 -12.74 -13.97
CA ASP A 19 3.87 -13.73 -13.28
C ASP A 19 5.36 -13.34 -13.35
N VAL A 20 5.75 -12.42 -12.47
CA VAL A 20 7.13 -11.95 -12.29
C VAL A 20 7.48 -11.91 -10.81
N ASP A 21 8.78 -11.83 -10.51
CA ASP A 21 9.31 -11.66 -9.16
C ASP A 21 8.59 -10.54 -8.39
N GLU A 22 8.22 -10.82 -7.14
CA GLU A 22 7.52 -9.86 -6.29
C GLU A 22 8.37 -8.62 -5.99
N GLY A 23 9.69 -8.75 -5.93
CA GLY A 23 10.59 -7.60 -5.80
C GLY A 23 10.52 -6.65 -6.99
N ALA A 24 10.27 -7.17 -8.20
CA ALA A 24 10.03 -6.36 -9.39
C ALA A 24 8.66 -5.67 -9.35
N LYS A 25 7.61 -6.38 -8.91
CA LYS A 25 6.27 -5.78 -8.72
C LYS A 25 6.29 -4.66 -7.68
N ASP A 26 6.97 -4.87 -6.55
CA ASP A 26 7.13 -3.85 -5.51
C ASP A 26 7.81 -2.59 -6.02
N LYS A 27 8.88 -2.72 -6.79
CA LYS A 27 9.54 -1.56 -7.43
C LYS A 27 8.61 -0.82 -8.38
N PHE A 28 7.79 -1.54 -9.14
CA PHE A 28 6.85 -0.92 -10.06
C PHE A 28 5.72 -0.19 -9.31
N ARG A 29 5.13 -0.82 -8.27
CA ARG A 29 4.15 -0.17 -7.38
C ARG A 29 4.71 1.13 -6.79
N GLN A 30 5.98 1.13 -6.35
CA GLN A 30 6.65 2.33 -5.85
C GLN A 30 6.79 3.43 -6.91
N LEU A 31 7.16 3.08 -8.15
CA LEU A 31 7.26 4.05 -9.26
C LEU A 31 5.90 4.66 -9.61
N VAL A 32 4.86 3.84 -9.71
CA VAL A 32 3.49 4.32 -9.98
C VAL A 32 3.02 5.23 -8.84
N GLY A 33 3.30 4.86 -7.58
CA GLY A 33 3.00 5.71 -6.42
C GLY A 33 3.75 7.04 -6.43
N ALA A 34 5.02 7.06 -6.83
CA ALA A 34 5.82 8.30 -6.91
C ALA A 34 5.31 9.25 -8.01
N VAL A 35 4.93 8.70 -9.18
CA VAL A 35 4.32 9.48 -10.27
C VAL A 35 2.95 10.01 -9.84
N ALA A 36 2.12 9.14 -9.25
CA ALA A 36 0.82 9.51 -8.71
C ALA A 36 0.91 10.68 -7.72
N ASN A 37 1.83 10.59 -6.75
CA ASN A 37 2.07 11.65 -5.77
C ASN A 37 2.53 12.96 -6.42
N THR A 38 3.38 12.89 -7.45
CA THR A 38 3.80 14.07 -8.23
C THR A 38 2.61 14.81 -8.87
N HIS A 39 1.56 14.06 -9.21
CA HIS A 39 0.32 14.59 -9.77
C HIS A 39 -0.81 14.81 -8.73
N GLY A 40 -0.49 14.73 -7.42
CA GLY A 40 -1.44 14.99 -6.34
C GLY A 40 -2.39 13.82 -6.01
N TYR A 41 -2.08 12.60 -6.46
CA TYR A 41 -2.85 11.39 -6.19
C TYR A 41 -2.31 10.62 -4.98
N ASP A 42 -2.55 11.18 -3.79
CA ASP A 42 -2.13 10.66 -2.47
C ASP A 42 -2.82 9.35 -2.03
N TRP A 43 -3.91 8.97 -2.70
CA TRP A 43 -4.69 7.76 -2.39
C TRP A 43 -3.95 6.45 -2.70
N ILE A 44 -3.02 6.44 -3.65
CA ILE A 44 -2.22 5.24 -4.00
C ILE A 44 -1.23 4.94 -2.88
N GLU A 45 -0.61 5.97 -2.32
CA GLU A 45 0.29 5.81 -1.17
C GLU A 45 -0.49 5.31 0.06
N ARG A 46 -1.72 5.79 0.25
CA ARG A 46 -2.59 5.31 1.32
C ARG A 46 -2.98 3.84 1.15
N ALA A 47 -3.35 3.41 -0.06
CA ALA A 47 -3.67 2.01 -0.36
C ALA A 47 -2.44 1.11 -0.13
N SER A 48 -1.28 1.52 -0.65
CA SER A 48 -0.02 0.78 -0.51
C SER A 48 0.36 0.55 0.97
N ARG A 49 0.17 1.55 1.84
CA ARG A 49 0.43 1.41 3.29
C ARG A 49 -0.53 0.42 3.96
N ILE A 50 -1.79 0.36 3.53
CA ILE A 50 -2.80 -0.57 4.06
C ILE A 50 -2.46 -1.99 3.63
N ASP A 51 -2.16 -2.22 2.36
CA ASP A 51 -1.81 -3.56 1.86
C ASP A 51 -0.50 -4.06 2.46
N PHE A 52 0.50 -3.19 2.63
CA PHE A 52 1.70 -3.49 3.39
C PHE A 52 1.38 -3.96 4.82
N ALA A 53 0.54 -3.23 5.54
CA ALA A 53 0.11 -3.62 6.87
C ALA A 53 -0.67 -4.96 6.86
N ARG A 54 -1.54 -5.19 5.87
CA ARG A 54 -2.26 -6.47 5.70
C ARG A 54 -1.31 -7.64 5.50
N GLY A 55 -0.29 -7.49 4.64
CA GLY A 55 0.73 -8.50 4.41
C GLY A 55 1.44 -8.91 5.70
N LEU A 56 1.90 -7.93 6.48
CA LEU A 56 2.55 -8.19 7.76
C LEU A 56 1.61 -8.86 8.79
N LEU A 57 0.36 -8.41 8.88
CA LEU A 57 -0.62 -8.99 9.79
C LEU A 57 -0.97 -10.44 9.43
N ARG A 58 -1.06 -10.78 8.13
CA ARG A 58 -1.25 -12.17 7.66
C ARG A 58 -0.10 -13.08 8.09
N MET A 59 1.13 -12.55 8.10
CA MET A 59 2.32 -13.24 8.62
C MET A 59 2.38 -13.30 10.15
N ARG A 60 1.30 -12.90 10.85
CA ARG A 60 1.21 -12.83 12.33
C ARG A 60 2.24 -11.91 12.99
N VAL A 61 2.77 -10.93 12.24
CA VAL A 61 3.63 -9.88 12.82
C VAL A 61 2.82 -9.08 13.82
N SER A 62 3.41 -8.79 14.98
CA SER A 62 2.72 -8.10 16.06
C SER A 62 2.34 -6.67 15.66
N ARG A 63 1.17 -6.17 16.10
CA ARG A 63 0.72 -4.79 15.79
C ARG A 63 1.76 -3.71 16.15
N PRO A 64 2.48 -3.78 17.29
CA PRO A 64 3.56 -2.84 17.59
C PRO A 64 4.67 -2.85 16.54
N GLU A 65 5.07 -4.02 16.05
CA GLU A 65 6.11 -4.14 15.04
C GLU A 65 5.63 -3.65 13.66
N VAL A 66 4.38 -3.94 13.27
CA VAL A 66 3.77 -3.39 12.05
C VAL A 66 3.76 -1.86 12.10
N ARG A 67 3.43 -1.27 13.26
CA ARG A 67 3.46 0.18 13.47
C ARG A 67 4.87 0.71 13.26
N ASP A 68 5.88 0.11 13.88
CA ASP A 68 7.26 0.60 13.80
C ASP A 68 7.79 0.54 12.36
N ARG A 69 7.47 -0.54 11.64
CA ARG A 69 7.79 -0.66 10.20
C ARG A 69 7.08 0.41 9.36
N LEU A 70 5.80 0.68 9.61
CA LEU A 70 5.05 1.73 8.90
C LEU A 70 5.65 3.13 9.14
N ILE A 71 6.04 3.44 10.37
CA ILE A 71 6.68 4.71 10.72
C ILE A 71 8.04 4.81 10.01
N ALA A 72 8.85 3.75 10.06
CA ALA A 72 10.17 3.73 9.46
C ALA A 72 10.15 3.84 7.92
N LEU A 73 9.24 3.14 7.25
CA LEU A 73 9.15 3.13 5.78
C LEU A 73 8.45 4.35 5.20
N TYR A 74 7.40 4.86 5.86
CA TYR A 74 6.53 5.88 5.27
C TYR A 74 6.57 7.23 6.01
N GLY A 75 7.38 7.36 7.08
CA GLY A 75 7.54 8.62 7.81
C GLY A 75 6.26 9.13 8.48
N ILE A 76 5.26 8.27 8.70
CA ILE A 76 3.97 8.65 9.26
C ILE A 76 3.99 8.68 10.78
N SER A 77 3.06 9.43 11.38
CA SER A 77 2.91 9.49 12.83
C SER A 77 2.36 8.18 13.43
N ARG A 78 2.65 7.93 14.71
CA ARG A 78 2.11 6.78 15.46
C ARG A 78 0.56 6.66 15.38
N PRO A 79 -0.23 7.73 15.56
CA PRO A 79 -1.68 7.66 15.39
C PRO A 79 -2.12 7.31 13.96
N GLN A 80 -1.41 7.77 12.94
CA GLN A 80 -1.68 7.40 11.55
C GLN A 80 -1.37 5.92 11.30
N ALA A 81 -0.24 5.40 11.80
CA ALA A 81 0.10 3.99 11.67
C ALA A 81 -0.96 3.07 12.28
N TYR A 82 -1.48 3.39 13.48
CA TYR A 82 -2.57 2.61 14.07
C TYR A 82 -3.87 2.68 13.28
N ARG A 83 -4.22 3.83 12.68
CA ARG A 83 -5.39 3.92 11.78
C ARG A 83 -5.25 2.99 10.58
N ILE A 84 -4.05 2.92 9.99
CA ILE A 84 -3.76 2.03 8.86
C ILE A 84 -3.88 0.56 9.29
N ILE A 85 -3.32 0.19 10.44
CA ILE A 85 -3.42 -1.17 11.00
C ILE A 85 -4.89 -1.55 11.25
N SER A 86 -5.68 -0.66 11.86
CA SER A 86 -7.11 -0.93 12.09
C SER A 86 -7.88 -1.15 10.79
N HIS A 87 -7.59 -0.35 9.76
CA HIS A 87 -8.23 -0.49 8.45
C HIS A 87 -7.79 -1.78 7.74
N ALA A 88 -6.51 -2.13 7.82
CA ALA A 88 -5.97 -3.39 7.31
C ALA A 88 -6.65 -4.62 7.95
N LEU A 89 -6.93 -4.55 9.26
CA LEU A 89 -7.65 -5.61 9.98
C LEU A 89 -9.11 -5.72 9.52
N GLN A 90 -9.81 -4.60 9.34
CA GLN A 90 -11.20 -4.59 8.85
C GLN A 90 -11.31 -5.30 7.49
N LEU A 91 -10.41 -4.99 6.56
CA LEU A 91 -10.33 -5.59 5.23
C LEU A 91 -9.81 -7.04 5.22
N SER A 92 -9.40 -7.58 6.37
CA SER A 92 -8.95 -8.99 6.48
C SER A 92 -10.05 -9.89 7.07
N HIS A 93 -11.18 -9.30 7.47
CA HIS A 93 -12.38 -10.00 7.96
C HIS A 93 -13.49 -10.11 6.90
N GLU A 94 -13.24 -9.61 5.69
CA GLU A 94 -14.05 -9.79 4.47
C GLU A 94 -13.46 -10.93 3.63
#